data_AF-A0A6I1L0G4-F1
#
_entry.id   AF-A0A6I1L0G4-F1
#
_cell.length_a   1.000
_cell.length_b   1.000
_cell.length_c   1.000
_cell.angle_alpha   90.00
_cell.angle_beta   90.00
_cell.angle_gamma   90.00
#
_symmetry.space_group_name_H-M   'P 1'
#
loop_
_entity.id
_entity.type
_entity.pdbx_description
1 polymer ?
#
loop_
_entity_poly.entity_id
_entity_poly.type
_entity_poly.pdbx_seq_one_letter_code
_entity_poly.pdbx_strand_id
1 'polypeptide(L)'
;MVFSVKFSTIFTVKTIFNSMLKLGNTMNELESRAIAALRKLLGPLPGVDINRVETSASASFTLYLHTGGAPHTLLCEMKTSGQPRFVRTGILELRNRRLETGTDATPVLIAPYLSPAARELCRENRVGFIDLEGNAWITFKSVSIDHRVPDKPIASRKGLKSLFRPKSLQMIQVMLRDPSRQWRVAQLAQAAGISLGHAINVRTGLLNQEWAQTGSEGFYLCDPQALLDAWAHTYEPPLASKSVSTPPCMAMRWCVLPALCSVSKTTGAHCSVHIQQHNGSPLTPA
;
A
#
# COMPACT_ATOMS: atom_id res chain seq x y z
N MET A 1 20.43 8.12 48.35
CA MET A 1 19.77 7.43 47.22
C MET A 1 18.28 7.63 47.35
N VAL A 2 17.62 8.35 46.44
CA VAL A 2 16.21 8.26 45.96
C VAL A 2 15.95 9.57 45.20
N PHE A 3 16.48 9.72 43.98
CA PHE A 3 16.13 10.84 43.08
C PHE A 3 16.49 10.49 41.63
N SER A 4 16.03 9.35 41.11
CA SER A 4 16.20 9.08 39.66
C SER A 4 15.21 8.04 39.09
N VAL A 5 13.95 8.05 39.53
CA VAL A 5 12.91 7.15 38.97
C VAL A 5 11.64 7.89 38.51
N LYS A 6 11.43 9.15 38.91
CA LYS A 6 10.19 9.88 38.58
C LYS A 6 10.20 10.64 37.24
N PHE A 7 11.36 10.95 36.66
CA PHE A 7 11.45 11.77 35.43
C PHE A 7 11.19 11.01 34.12
N SER A 8 11.50 9.70 34.06
CA SER A 8 11.34 8.89 32.84
C SER A 8 9.86 8.53 32.56
N THR A 9 9.07 8.32 33.60
CA THR A 9 7.64 7.94 33.48
C THR A 9 6.79 9.10 32.95
N ILE A 10 7.06 10.34 33.36
CA ILE A 10 6.28 11.52 32.95
C ILE A 10 6.52 11.87 31.47
N PHE A 11 7.75 11.72 30.98
CA PHE A 11 8.08 11.99 29.57
C PHE A 11 7.46 10.95 28.62
N THR A 12 7.43 9.69 29.05
CA THR A 12 6.82 8.59 28.31
C THR A 12 5.29 8.73 28.24
N VAL A 13 4.64 9.04 29.36
CA VAL A 13 3.18 9.25 29.42
C VAL A 13 2.75 10.47 28.58
N LYS A 14 3.49 11.59 28.63
CA LYS A 14 3.19 12.78 27.82
C LYS A 14 3.40 12.55 26.32
N THR A 15 4.39 11.74 25.95
CA THR A 15 4.63 11.33 24.55
C THR A 15 3.56 10.38 24.04
N ILE A 16 3.16 9.39 24.84
CA ILE A 16 2.06 8.47 24.53
C ILE A 16 0.74 9.23 24.42
N PHE A 17 0.44 10.13 25.35
CA PHE A 17 -0.76 10.97 25.33
C PHE A 17 -0.80 11.89 24.10
N ASN A 18 0.29 12.60 23.80
CA ASN A 18 0.38 13.42 22.59
C ASN A 18 0.31 12.60 21.31
N SER A 19 0.83 11.38 21.30
CA SER A 19 0.71 10.45 20.17
C SER A 19 -0.73 9.98 20.00
N MET A 20 -1.43 9.62 21.09
CA MET A 20 -2.84 9.24 21.08
C MET A 20 -3.76 10.38 20.65
N LEU A 21 -3.50 11.61 21.11
CA LEU A 21 -4.23 12.81 20.66
C LEU A 21 -4.00 13.09 19.17
N LYS A 22 -2.76 12.95 18.68
CA LYS A 22 -2.46 13.09 17.24
C LYS A 22 -3.17 12.00 16.42
N LEU A 23 -3.16 10.76 16.88
CA LEU A 23 -3.87 9.64 16.25
C LEU A 23 -5.38 9.89 16.20
N GLY A 24 -5.98 10.34 17.29
CA GLY A 24 -7.41 10.70 17.34
C GLY A 24 -7.78 11.82 16.36
N ASN A 25 -6.98 12.89 16.31
CA ASN A 25 -7.21 13.98 15.36
C ASN A 25 -7.04 13.53 13.89
N THR A 26 -6.01 12.74 13.60
CA THR A 26 -5.82 12.22 12.24
C THR A 26 -6.91 11.26 11.79
N MET A 27 -7.51 10.49 12.71
CA MET A 27 -8.60 9.58 12.40
C MET A 27 -9.89 10.36 12.12
N ASN A 28 -10.19 11.40 12.91
CA ASN A 28 -11.36 12.25 12.67
C ASN A 28 -11.25 13.03 11.34
N GLU A 29 -10.06 13.49 10.99
CA GLU A 29 -9.79 14.10 9.68
C GLU A 29 -9.96 13.09 8.54
N LEU A 30 -9.45 11.87 8.71
CA LEU A 30 -9.60 10.79 7.73
C LEU A 30 -11.08 10.43 7.52
N GLU A 31 -11.85 10.35 8.61
CA GLU A 31 -13.28 10.08 8.60
C GLU A 31 -14.06 11.14 7.83
N SER A 32 -13.82 12.41 8.16
CA SER A 32 -14.46 13.54 7.49
C SER A 32 -14.17 13.53 5.99
N ARG A 33 -12.93 13.25 5.60
CA ARG A 33 -12.51 13.14 4.19
C ARG A 33 -13.11 11.92 3.50
N ALA A 34 -13.21 10.79 4.19
CA ALA A 34 -13.80 9.56 3.66
C ALA A 34 -15.30 9.74 3.37
N ILE A 35 -16.06 10.33 4.30
CA ILE A 35 -17.48 10.63 4.11
C ILE A 35 -17.66 11.61 2.95
N ALA A 36 -16.82 12.66 2.86
CA ALA A 36 -16.87 13.61 1.76
C ALA A 36 -16.57 12.95 0.40
N ALA A 37 -15.58 12.05 0.34
CA ALA A 37 -15.25 11.30 -0.87
C ALA A 37 -16.41 10.41 -1.34
N LEU A 38 -17.06 9.70 -0.41
CA LEU A 38 -18.25 8.89 -0.69
C LEU A 38 -19.41 9.74 -1.22
N ARG A 39 -19.70 10.87 -0.56
CA ARG A 39 -20.77 11.78 -1.01
C ARG A 39 -20.49 12.33 -2.41
N LYS A 40 -19.23 12.68 -2.70
CA LYS A 40 -18.82 13.14 -4.02
C LYS A 40 -18.96 12.05 -5.09
N LEU A 41 -18.65 10.80 -4.74
CA LEU A 41 -18.72 9.67 -5.67
C LEU A 41 -20.16 9.24 -5.96
N LEU A 42 -20.99 9.15 -4.92
CA LEU A 42 -22.34 8.59 -4.99
C LEU A 42 -23.41 9.64 -5.31
N GLY A 43 -23.23 10.89 -4.87
CA GLY A 43 -24.24 11.96 -5.00
C GLY A 43 -24.67 12.28 -6.45
N PRO A 44 -23.77 12.23 -7.46
CA PRO A 44 -24.17 12.44 -8.85
C PRO A 44 -24.93 11.28 -9.49
N LEU A 45 -25.04 10.12 -8.83
CA LEU A 45 -25.62 8.92 -9.44
C LEU A 45 -27.15 8.98 -9.41
N PRO A 46 -27.83 8.78 -10.56
CA PRO A 46 -29.28 8.84 -10.61
C PRO A 46 -29.88 7.71 -9.76
N GLY A 47 -30.85 8.08 -8.91
CA GLY A 47 -31.54 7.13 -8.04
C GLY A 47 -30.69 6.62 -6.89
N VAL A 48 -29.65 7.34 -6.47
CA VAL A 48 -28.89 7.09 -5.23
C VAL A 48 -29.07 8.27 -4.29
N ASP A 49 -29.76 8.05 -3.17
CA ASP A 49 -29.98 9.06 -2.14
C ASP A 49 -29.31 8.64 -0.83
N ILE A 50 -28.43 9.48 -0.28
CA ILE A 50 -27.76 9.20 0.99
C ILE A 50 -28.62 9.75 2.14
N ASN A 51 -29.21 8.87 2.94
CA ASN A 51 -30.14 9.25 3.99
C ASN A 51 -29.44 9.56 5.31
N ARG A 52 -28.51 8.69 5.71
CA ARG A 52 -27.92 8.74 7.06
C ARG A 52 -26.52 8.16 7.06
N VAL A 53 -25.66 8.74 7.90
CA VAL A 53 -24.34 8.21 8.21
C VAL A 53 -24.29 7.98 9.72
N GLU A 54 -23.98 6.76 10.12
CA GLU A 54 -23.73 6.41 11.52
C GLU A 54 -22.25 6.12 11.70
N THR A 55 -21.59 6.90 12.54
CA THR A 55 -20.17 6.72 12.84
C THR A 55 -20.02 5.79 14.03
N SER A 56 -19.09 4.86 13.95
CA SER A 56 -18.74 3.94 15.03
C SER A 56 -17.38 4.30 15.60
N ALA A 57 -17.13 4.02 16.89
CA ALA A 57 -15.95 4.47 17.63
C ALA A 57 -14.60 3.81 17.22
N SER A 58 -14.47 3.31 15.98
CA SER A 58 -13.35 2.46 15.56
C SER A 58 -13.09 2.54 14.05
N ALA A 59 -12.59 3.68 13.57
CA ALA A 59 -12.15 3.87 12.18
C ALA A 59 -13.18 3.40 11.12
N SER A 60 -14.46 3.45 11.47
CA SER A 60 -15.52 2.80 10.72
C SER A 60 -16.80 3.60 10.81
N PHE A 61 -17.63 3.45 9.79
CA PHE A 61 -18.96 4.03 9.78
C PHE A 61 -19.88 3.20 8.89
N THR A 62 -21.17 3.47 8.97
CA THR A 62 -22.21 2.84 8.18
C THR A 62 -22.96 3.93 7.42
N LEU A 63 -23.09 3.74 6.11
CA LEU A 63 -23.81 4.66 5.24
C LEU A 63 -25.12 4.00 4.79
N TYR A 64 -26.24 4.64 5.11
CA TYR A 64 -27.57 4.20 4.70
C TYR A 64 -28.01 5.03 3.50
N LEU A 65 -28.33 4.35 2.41
CA LEU A 65 -28.75 4.98 1.16
C LEU A 65 -30.00 4.30 0.60
N HIS A 66 -30.71 4.99 -0.28
CA HIS A 66 -31.72 4.39 -1.14
C HIS A 66 -31.17 4.25 -2.55
N THR A 67 -31.39 3.09 -3.17
CA THR A 67 -31.05 2.86 -4.57
C THR A 67 -32.20 2.18 -5.28
N GLY A 68 -32.67 2.78 -6.39
CA GLY A 68 -33.82 2.25 -7.15
C GLY A 68 -35.08 2.08 -6.30
N GLY A 69 -35.30 2.94 -5.30
CA GLY A 69 -36.44 2.89 -4.38
C GLY A 69 -36.32 1.89 -3.22
N ALA A 70 -35.21 1.14 -3.11
CA ALA A 70 -34.98 0.20 -2.02
C ALA A 70 -33.86 0.69 -1.07
N PRO A 71 -33.98 0.47 0.25
CA PRO A 71 -32.90 0.78 1.17
C PRO A 71 -31.71 -0.16 0.94
N HIS A 72 -30.50 0.39 1.05
CA HIS A 72 -29.24 -0.35 0.97
C HIS A 72 -28.23 0.22 1.96
N THR A 73 -27.33 -0.64 2.43
CA THR A 73 -26.35 -0.29 3.47
C THR A 73 -24.93 -0.51 2.96
N LEU A 74 -24.06 0.48 3.15
CA LEU A 74 -22.63 0.34 2.98
C LEU A 74 -21.96 0.28 4.36
N LEU A 75 -21.17 -0.77 4.59
CA LEU A 75 -20.31 -0.89 5.77
C LEU A 75 -18.92 -0.39 5.39
N CYS A 76 -18.51 0.74 5.97
CA CYS A 76 -17.25 1.38 5.64
C CYS A 76 -16.21 1.12 6.73
N GLU A 77 -15.01 0.71 6.30
CA GLU A 77 -13.83 0.53 7.16
C GLU A 77 -12.68 1.37 6.60
N MET A 78 -12.09 2.19 7.46
CA MET A 78 -11.02 3.11 7.07
C MET A 78 -9.67 2.57 7.51
N LYS A 79 -8.68 2.69 6.62
CA LYS A 79 -7.28 2.41 6.92
C LYS A 79 -6.42 3.62 6.65
N THR A 80 -5.48 3.88 7.56
CA THR A 80 -4.49 4.96 7.42
C THR A 80 -3.46 4.68 6.32
N SER A 81 -3.42 3.45 5.82
CA SER A 81 -2.53 2.99 4.76
C SER A 81 -3.28 2.01 3.86
N GLY A 82 -3.18 2.17 2.54
CA GLY A 82 -3.70 1.20 1.56
C GLY A 82 -2.61 0.26 1.04
N GLN A 83 -1.66 -0.11 1.90
CA GLN A 83 -0.73 -1.20 1.61
C GLN A 83 -1.40 -2.56 1.91
N PRO A 84 -1.08 -3.63 1.15
CA PRO A 84 -1.74 -4.94 1.23
C PRO A 84 -2.01 -5.45 2.65
N ARG A 85 -1.01 -5.38 3.53
CA ARG A 85 -1.14 -5.85 4.92
C ARG A 85 -2.29 -5.19 5.68
N PHE A 86 -2.46 -3.87 5.55
CA PHE A 86 -3.52 -3.13 6.25
C PHE A 86 -4.89 -3.38 5.61
N VAL A 87 -4.91 -3.56 4.29
CA VAL A 87 -6.11 -3.91 3.53
C VAL A 87 -6.65 -5.27 3.96
N ARG A 88 -5.80 -6.28 4.14
CA ARG A 88 -6.24 -7.59 4.64
C ARG A 88 -6.91 -7.52 6.00
N THR A 89 -6.34 -6.75 6.93
CA THR A 89 -6.96 -6.51 8.24
C THR A 89 -8.32 -5.84 8.09
N GLY A 90 -8.44 -4.82 7.23
CA GLY A 90 -9.72 -4.15 6.94
C GLY A 90 -10.78 -5.07 6.33
N ILE A 91 -10.39 -5.94 5.41
CA ILE A 91 -11.28 -6.96 4.82
C ILE A 91 -11.81 -7.91 5.91
N LEU A 92 -10.95 -8.34 6.84
CA LEU A 92 -11.35 -9.21 7.94
C LEU A 92 -12.35 -8.51 8.88
N GLU A 93 -12.10 -7.26 9.25
CA GLU A 93 -13.00 -6.49 10.12
C GLU A 93 -14.36 -6.25 9.44
N LEU A 94 -14.37 -5.92 8.14
CA LEU A 94 -15.59 -5.78 7.35
C LEU A 94 -16.39 -7.08 7.29
N ARG A 95 -15.71 -8.23 7.15
CA ARG A 95 -16.35 -9.54 7.17
C ARG A 95 -17.02 -9.81 8.51
N ASN A 96 -16.34 -9.53 9.62
CA ASN A 96 -16.88 -9.71 10.96
C ASN A 96 -18.10 -8.82 11.19
N ARG A 97 -18.01 -7.51 10.86
CA ARG A 97 -19.14 -6.57 10.97
C ARG A 97 -20.34 -6.97 10.12
N ARG A 98 -20.11 -7.53 8.93
CA ARG A 98 -21.18 -8.03 8.06
C ARG A 98 -21.91 -9.22 8.69
N LEU A 99 -21.19 -10.11 9.37
CA LEU A 99 -21.79 -11.23 10.09
C LEU A 99 -22.63 -10.76 11.29
N GLU A 100 -22.17 -9.73 12.02
CA GLU A 100 -22.86 -9.16 13.18
C GLU A 100 -24.16 -8.43 12.81
N THR A 101 -24.14 -7.70 11.69
CA THR A 101 -25.30 -6.88 11.26
C THR A 101 -26.42 -7.71 10.64
N GLY A 102 -26.13 -8.92 10.12
CA GLY A 102 -27.13 -9.81 9.53
C GLY A 102 -27.88 -9.26 8.31
N THR A 103 -27.46 -8.09 7.80
CA THR A 103 -28.14 -7.36 6.72
C THR A 103 -27.41 -7.56 5.38
N ASP A 104 -28.13 -7.45 4.26
CA ASP A 104 -27.53 -7.38 2.93
C ASP A 104 -26.80 -6.04 2.73
N ALA A 105 -25.60 -5.94 3.31
CA ALA A 105 -24.77 -4.76 3.26
C ALA A 105 -23.54 -4.98 2.37
N THR A 106 -23.12 -3.92 1.67
CA THR A 106 -21.92 -3.93 0.83
C THR A 106 -20.73 -3.42 1.63
N PRO A 107 -19.69 -4.25 1.85
CA PRO A 107 -18.47 -3.82 2.52
C PRO A 107 -17.65 -2.90 1.61
N VAL A 108 -17.14 -1.81 2.17
CA VAL A 108 -16.34 -0.80 1.47
C VAL A 108 -15.10 -0.46 2.30
N LEU A 109 -13.93 -0.62 1.72
CA LEU A 109 -12.66 -0.20 2.32
C LEU A 109 -12.28 1.20 1.83
N ILE A 110 -11.85 2.07 2.75
CA ILE A 110 -11.43 3.42 2.42
C ILE A 110 -10.01 3.67 2.92
N ALA A 111 -9.14 4.23 2.08
CA ALA A 111 -7.78 4.59 2.48
C ALA A 111 -7.30 5.87 1.77
N PRO A 112 -6.25 6.55 2.24
CA PRO A 112 -5.68 7.68 1.52
C PRO A 112 -5.30 7.34 0.07
N TYR A 113 -4.72 6.16 -0.14
CA TYR A 113 -4.41 5.62 -1.46
C TYR A 113 -4.34 4.11 -1.41
N LEU A 114 -4.94 3.41 -2.37
CA LEU A 114 -4.86 1.96 -2.50
C LEU A 114 -3.89 1.58 -3.62
N SER A 115 -2.85 0.80 -3.28
CA SER A 115 -1.93 0.28 -4.29
C SER A 115 -2.64 -0.65 -5.28
N PRO A 116 -2.09 -0.90 -6.49
CA PRO A 116 -2.66 -1.89 -7.42
C PRO A 116 -2.91 -3.26 -6.76
N ALA A 117 -1.94 -3.78 -6.00
CA ALA A 117 -2.08 -5.03 -5.26
C ALA A 117 -3.19 -4.96 -4.20
N ALA A 118 -3.29 -3.85 -3.45
CA ALA A 118 -4.38 -3.65 -2.49
C ALA A 118 -5.77 -3.60 -3.14
N ARG A 119 -5.90 -2.97 -4.32
CA ARG A 119 -7.15 -2.93 -5.08
C ARG A 119 -7.55 -4.32 -5.57
N GLU A 120 -6.59 -5.13 -6.00
CA GLU A 120 -6.85 -6.50 -6.42
C GLU A 120 -7.31 -7.36 -5.23
N LEU A 121 -6.65 -7.24 -4.07
CA LEU A 121 -7.10 -7.90 -2.84
C LEU A 121 -8.54 -7.56 -2.48
N CYS A 122 -8.95 -6.29 -2.61
CA CYS A 122 -10.34 -5.90 -2.41
C CYS A 122 -11.29 -6.60 -3.41
N ARG A 123 -10.92 -6.66 -4.70
CA ARG A 123 -11.70 -7.32 -5.76
C ARG A 123 -11.88 -8.81 -5.50
N GLU A 124 -10.78 -9.52 -5.22
CA GLU A 124 -10.79 -10.96 -4.89
C GLU A 124 -11.72 -11.28 -3.72
N ASN A 125 -11.80 -10.39 -2.72
CA ASN A 125 -12.62 -10.55 -1.54
C ASN A 125 -14.03 -9.95 -1.66
N ARG A 126 -14.41 -9.45 -2.85
CA ARG A 126 -15.70 -8.77 -3.11
C ARG A 126 -15.97 -7.62 -2.14
N VAL A 127 -14.93 -6.89 -1.79
CA VAL A 127 -14.99 -5.68 -0.97
C VAL A 127 -14.84 -4.49 -1.89
N GLY A 128 -15.85 -3.61 -1.91
CA GLY A 128 -15.75 -2.34 -2.61
C GLY A 128 -14.62 -1.50 -2.03
N PHE A 129 -14.05 -0.60 -2.81
CA PHE A 129 -13.02 0.30 -2.32
C PHE A 129 -13.17 1.71 -2.86
N ILE A 130 -12.71 2.67 -2.07
CA ILE A 130 -12.54 4.06 -2.47
C ILE A 130 -11.23 4.54 -1.87
N ASP A 131 -10.42 5.26 -2.64
CA ASP A 131 -9.33 6.02 -2.08
C ASP A 131 -9.53 7.53 -2.22
N LEU A 132 -8.82 8.29 -1.38
CA LEU A 132 -8.95 9.75 -1.33
C LEU A 132 -8.29 10.47 -2.51
N GLU A 133 -7.73 9.71 -3.44
CA GLU A 133 -7.09 10.19 -4.65
C GLU A 133 -8.03 10.00 -5.85
N GLY A 134 -9.17 9.34 -5.62
CA GLY A 134 -10.28 9.21 -6.55
C GLY A 134 -10.42 7.82 -7.17
N ASN A 135 -9.55 6.86 -6.88
CA ASN A 135 -9.76 5.49 -7.36
C ASN A 135 -10.94 4.88 -6.59
N ALA A 136 -11.87 4.28 -7.32
CA ALA A 136 -13.02 3.63 -6.71
C ALA A 136 -13.42 2.39 -7.51
N TRP A 137 -13.81 1.35 -6.79
CA TRP A 137 -14.52 0.22 -7.35
C TRP A 137 -15.59 -0.20 -6.36
N ILE A 138 -16.86 -0.06 -6.71
CA ILE A 138 -17.95 -0.44 -5.83
C ILE A 138 -19.13 -0.92 -6.67
N THR A 139 -19.71 -2.04 -6.25
CA THR A 139 -20.87 -2.63 -6.91
C THR A 139 -21.90 -3.02 -5.86
N PHE A 140 -23.12 -2.53 -6.01
CA PHE A 140 -24.26 -2.88 -5.16
C PHE A 140 -25.57 -2.66 -5.90
N LYS A 141 -26.52 -3.59 -5.75
CA LYS A 141 -27.81 -3.55 -6.47
C LYS A 141 -27.60 -3.28 -7.97
N SER A 142 -28.15 -2.20 -8.52
CA SER A 142 -27.98 -1.77 -9.92
C SER A 142 -26.81 -0.79 -10.15
N VAL A 143 -26.10 -0.40 -9.09
CA VAL A 143 -24.99 0.55 -9.17
C VAL A 143 -23.67 -0.20 -9.34
N SER A 144 -22.89 0.21 -10.35
CA SER A 144 -21.52 -0.27 -10.56
C SER A 144 -20.62 0.90 -10.93
N ILE A 145 -19.54 1.08 -10.16
CA ILE A 145 -18.55 2.12 -10.35
C ILE A 145 -17.18 1.45 -10.48
N ASP A 146 -16.43 1.80 -11.52
CA ASP A 146 -15.00 1.50 -11.67
C ASP A 146 -14.32 2.76 -12.19
N HIS A 147 -13.80 3.57 -11.28
CA HIS A 147 -13.13 4.82 -11.59
C HIS A 147 -11.64 4.71 -11.23
N ARG A 148 -10.78 5.07 -12.17
CA ARG A 148 -9.32 4.97 -12.03
C ARG A 148 -8.68 6.32 -12.33
N VAL A 149 -7.84 6.77 -11.41
CA VAL A 149 -7.01 7.95 -11.61
C VAL A 149 -5.65 7.49 -12.14
N PRO A 150 -5.18 8.05 -13.26
CA PRO A 150 -3.95 7.60 -13.92
C PRO A 150 -2.69 7.87 -13.10
N ASP A 151 -2.71 8.88 -12.23
CA ASP A 151 -1.55 9.30 -11.45
C ASP A 151 -1.45 8.63 -10.08
N LYS A 152 -0.27 8.05 -9.80
CA LYS A 152 0.08 7.55 -8.48
C LYS A 152 0.26 8.71 -7.48
N PRO A 153 -0.27 8.67 -6.26
CA PRO A 153 -0.12 9.79 -5.31
C PRO A 153 1.31 10.01 -4.87
N ILE A 154 1.67 11.26 -4.62
CA ILE A 154 3.02 11.67 -4.20
C ILE A 154 3.47 10.92 -2.93
N ALA A 155 2.58 10.73 -1.95
CA ALA A 155 2.91 10.05 -0.69
C ALA A 155 3.21 8.56 -0.88
N SER A 156 2.40 7.87 -1.69
CA SER A 156 2.62 6.48 -2.08
C SER A 156 3.92 6.33 -2.89
N ARG A 157 4.15 7.24 -3.86
CA ARG A 157 5.42 7.32 -4.59
C ARG A 157 6.59 7.50 -3.62
N LYS A 158 6.51 8.36 -2.61
CA LYS A 158 7.59 8.58 -1.62
C LYS A 158 7.91 7.33 -0.80
N GLY A 159 6.91 6.61 -0.29
CA GLY A 159 7.10 5.39 0.51
C GLY A 159 7.67 4.21 -0.29
N LEU A 160 7.29 4.07 -1.57
CA LEU A 160 7.92 3.10 -2.48
C LEU A 160 9.31 3.56 -2.93
N LYS A 161 9.48 4.84 -3.27
CA LYS A 161 10.79 5.41 -3.63
C LYS A 161 11.81 5.30 -2.50
N SER A 162 11.38 5.29 -1.23
CA SER A 162 12.31 5.11 -0.11
C SER A 162 12.90 3.69 -0.05
N LEU A 163 12.10 2.65 -0.34
CA LEU A 163 12.57 1.25 -0.42
C LEU A 163 13.58 1.02 -1.56
N PHE A 164 13.49 1.80 -2.62
CA PHE A 164 14.39 1.69 -3.78
C PHE A 164 15.53 2.73 -3.76
N ARG A 165 15.80 3.38 -2.61
CA ARG A 165 17.02 4.19 -2.44
C ARG A 165 18.26 3.31 -2.34
N PRO A 166 19.46 3.83 -2.67
CA PRO A 166 20.68 3.02 -2.74
C PRO A 166 20.94 2.12 -1.52
N LYS A 167 20.81 2.65 -0.28
CA LYS A 167 21.03 1.87 0.95
C LYS A 167 19.97 0.79 1.18
N SER A 168 18.71 1.07 0.89
CA SER A 168 17.64 0.08 1.00
C SER A 168 17.78 -1.00 -0.07
N LEU A 169 18.19 -0.61 -1.27
CA LEU A 169 18.45 -1.51 -2.37
C LEU A 169 19.64 -2.44 -2.10
N GLN A 170 20.70 -1.99 -1.42
CA GLN A 170 21.81 -2.86 -0.99
C GLN A 170 21.31 -4.03 -0.15
N MET A 171 20.42 -3.77 0.82
CA MET A 171 19.80 -4.82 1.64
C MET A 171 18.92 -5.76 0.81
N ILE A 172 18.11 -5.21 -0.10
CA ILE A 172 17.26 -5.98 -1.01
C ILE A 172 18.10 -6.87 -1.92
N GLN A 173 19.21 -6.36 -2.47
CA GLN A 173 20.14 -7.13 -3.31
C GLN A 173 20.78 -8.31 -2.56
N VAL A 174 21.12 -8.14 -1.28
CA VAL A 174 21.60 -9.25 -0.43
C VAL A 174 20.52 -10.32 -0.29
N MET A 175 19.26 -9.94 -0.08
CA MET A 175 18.15 -10.89 0.02
C MET A 175 17.84 -11.57 -1.33
N LEU A 176 17.90 -10.84 -2.46
CA LEU A 176 17.60 -11.39 -3.80
C LEU A 176 18.59 -12.47 -4.26
N ARG A 177 19.79 -12.55 -3.66
CA ARG A 177 20.75 -13.63 -3.96
C ARG A 177 20.24 -15.00 -3.51
N ASP A 178 19.52 -15.02 -2.39
CA ASP A 178 18.87 -16.21 -1.83
C ASP A 178 17.54 -15.78 -1.19
N PRO A 179 16.46 -15.67 -1.99
CA PRO A 179 15.20 -15.09 -1.54
C PRO A 179 14.53 -15.89 -0.41
N SER A 180 14.71 -17.21 -0.41
CA SER A 180 14.18 -18.13 0.59
C SER A 180 14.92 -18.07 1.94
N ARG A 181 16.14 -17.54 1.97
CA ARG A 181 16.91 -17.44 3.21
C ARG A 181 16.21 -16.54 4.21
N GLN A 182 15.99 -17.09 5.41
CA GLN A 182 15.50 -16.31 6.53
C GLN A 182 16.63 -15.50 7.16
N TRP A 183 16.39 -14.21 7.30
CA TRP A 183 17.35 -13.25 7.85
C TRP A 183 16.88 -12.71 9.19
N ARG A 184 17.77 -12.72 10.19
CA ARG A 184 17.62 -11.84 11.36
C ARG A 184 18.03 -10.42 10.96
N VAL A 185 17.28 -9.42 11.39
CA VAL A 185 17.46 -8.02 10.94
C VAL A 185 18.88 -7.51 11.20
N ALA A 186 19.46 -7.82 12.35
CA ALA A 186 20.82 -7.40 12.70
C ALA A 186 21.88 -8.03 11.79
N GLN A 187 21.74 -9.33 11.48
CA GLN A 187 22.66 -10.04 10.58
C GLN A 187 22.57 -9.49 9.16
N LEU A 188 21.36 -9.20 8.68
CA LEU A 188 21.15 -8.65 7.36
C LEU A 188 21.66 -7.20 7.25
N ALA A 189 21.49 -6.40 8.31
CA ALA A 189 22.07 -5.06 8.36
C ALA A 189 23.60 -5.10 8.22
N GLN A 190 24.26 -6.02 8.93
CA GLN A 190 25.70 -6.23 8.82
C GLN A 190 26.10 -6.71 7.43
N ALA A 191 25.42 -7.73 6.89
CA ALA A 191 25.72 -8.27 5.55
C ALA A 191 25.53 -7.23 4.43
N ALA A 192 24.59 -6.30 4.60
CA ALA A 192 24.33 -5.22 3.64
C ALA A 192 25.14 -3.94 3.91
N GLY A 193 25.88 -3.85 5.01
CA GLY A 193 26.66 -2.66 5.37
C GLY A 193 25.80 -1.42 5.70
N ILE A 194 24.60 -1.62 6.26
CA ILE A 194 23.68 -0.53 6.62
C ILE A 194 23.41 -0.46 8.13
N SER A 195 22.90 0.67 8.60
CA SER A 195 22.53 0.80 10.01
C SER A 195 21.30 -0.06 10.36
N LEU A 196 21.27 -0.57 11.60
CA LEU A 196 20.18 -1.40 12.11
C LEU A 196 18.82 -0.70 12.01
N GLY A 197 18.76 0.59 12.37
CA GLY A 197 17.52 1.38 12.26
C GLY A 197 17.02 1.49 10.81
N HIS A 198 17.93 1.60 9.83
CA HIS A 198 17.55 1.59 8.43
C HIS A 198 17.04 0.21 7.99
N ALA A 199 17.69 -0.87 8.42
CA ALA A 199 17.26 -2.23 8.12
C ALA A 199 15.85 -2.55 8.67
N ILE A 200 15.50 -2.05 9.87
CA ILE A 200 14.15 -2.18 10.44
C ILE A 200 13.11 -1.48 9.57
N ASN A 201 13.41 -0.28 9.08
CA ASN A 201 12.51 0.45 8.19
C ASN A 201 12.30 -0.28 6.86
N VAL A 202 13.39 -0.78 6.26
CA VAL A 202 13.32 -1.57 5.01
C VAL A 202 12.50 -2.83 5.22
N ARG A 203 12.77 -3.62 6.28
CA ARG A 203 11.96 -4.79 6.65
C ARG A 203 10.47 -4.43 6.76
N THR A 204 10.15 -3.35 7.46
CA THR A 204 8.76 -2.93 7.67
C THR A 204 8.07 -2.62 6.34
N GLY A 205 8.75 -1.91 5.44
CA GLY A 205 8.20 -1.62 4.11
C GLY A 205 8.02 -2.89 3.27
N LEU A 206 8.98 -3.82 3.28
CA LEU A 206 8.87 -5.11 2.58
C LEU A 206 7.68 -5.94 3.09
N LEU A 207 7.51 -6.04 4.41
CA LEU A 207 6.41 -6.77 5.04
C LEU A 207 5.05 -6.12 4.75
N ASN A 208 4.96 -4.79 4.76
CA ASN A 208 3.68 -4.12 4.51
C ASN A 208 3.23 -4.23 3.06
N GLN A 209 4.17 -4.33 2.12
CA GLN A 209 3.90 -4.65 0.71
C GLN A 209 3.65 -6.14 0.47
N GLU A 210 3.81 -7.00 1.49
CA GLU A 210 3.73 -8.46 1.38
C GLU A 210 4.77 -9.07 0.42
N TRP A 211 5.86 -8.35 0.14
CA TRP A 211 7.01 -8.90 -0.61
C TRP A 211 7.91 -9.75 0.27
N ALA A 212 7.80 -9.56 1.59
CA ALA A 212 8.47 -10.36 2.58
C ALA A 212 7.49 -10.94 3.58
N GLN A 213 7.88 -12.04 4.22
CA GLN A 213 7.14 -12.70 5.28
C GLN A 213 8.05 -13.03 6.45
N THR A 214 7.49 -13.04 7.66
CA THR A 214 8.19 -13.52 8.86
C THR A 214 8.13 -15.05 8.88
N GLY A 215 9.29 -15.69 9.05
CA GLY A 215 9.43 -17.13 9.31
C GLY A 215 9.80 -17.40 10.77
N SER A 216 10.15 -18.65 11.09
CA SER A 216 10.53 -19.07 12.45
C SER A 216 11.82 -18.41 12.95
N GLU A 217 12.80 -18.20 12.06
CA GLU A 217 14.15 -17.75 12.41
C GLU A 217 14.46 -16.32 11.96
N GLY A 218 13.52 -15.65 11.29
CA GLY A 218 13.74 -14.33 10.72
C GLY A 218 12.65 -13.92 9.75
N PHE A 219 13.04 -13.25 8.67
CA PHE A 219 12.14 -12.92 7.57
C PHE A 219 12.84 -13.13 6.23
N TYR A 220 12.07 -13.38 5.19
CA TYR A 220 12.58 -13.74 3.86
C TYR A 220 11.70 -13.09 2.78
N LEU A 221 12.16 -13.12 1.52
CA LEU A 221 11.37 -12.61 0.40
C LEU A 221 10.42 -13.71 -0.08
N CYS A 222 9.11 -13.51 0.12
CA CYS A 222 8.08 -14.44 -0.34
C CYS A 222 7.60 -14.14 -1.77
N ASP A 223 7.74 -12.89 -2.23
CA ASP A 223 7.43 -12.51 -3.61
C ASP A 223 8.55 -11.62 -4.19
N PRO A 224 9.66 -12.23 -4.66
CA PRO A 224 10.77 -11.50 -5.26
C PRO A 224 10.40 -10.84 -6.59
N GLN A 225 9.47 -11.45 -7.34
CA GLN A 225 9.10 -10.98 -8.67
C GLN A 225 8.31 -9.67 -8.57
N ALA A 226 7.28 -9.60 -7.71
CA ALA A 226 6.52 -8.37 -7.52
C ALA A 226 7.39 -7.21 -7.00
N LEU A 227 8.39 -7.52 -6.15
CA LEU A 227 9.38 -6.54 -5.70
C LEU A 227 10.24 -6.02 -6.87
N LEU A 228 10.74 -6.90 -7.74
CA LEU A 228 11.52 -6.52 -8.93
C LEU A 228 10.70 -5.70 -9.92
N ASP A 229 9.44 -6.08 -10.16
CA ASP A 229 8.53 -5.35 -11.03
C ASP A 229 8.25 -3.94 -10.48
N ALA A 230 7.97 -3.84 -9.18
CA ALA A 230 7.78 -2.56 -8.51
C ALA A 230 9.05 -1.67 -8.54
N TRP A 231 10.23 -2.29 -8.45
CA TRP A 231 11.50 -1.57 -8.59
C TRP A 231 11.67 -1.04 -10.01
N ALA A 232 11.42 -1.85 -11.04
CA ALA A 232 11.51 -1.44 -12.44
C ALA A 232 10.59 -0.24 -12.76
N HIS A 233 9.37 -0.23 -12.21
CA HIS A 233 8.40 0.86 -12.40
C HIS A 233 8.77 2.16 -11.66
N THR A 234 9.69 2.10 -10.70
CA THR A 234 10.14 3.27 -9.94
C THR A 234 11.45 3.84 -10.46
N TYR A 235 12.16 3.11 -11.33
CA TYR A 235 13.42 3.53 -11.90
C TYR A 235 13.23 4.68 -12.89
N GLU A 236 13.68 5.87 -12.49
CA GLU A 236 13.87 7.00 -13.40
C GLU A 236 15.31 6.90 -13.94
N PRO A 237 15.51 6.73 -15.27
CA PRO A 237 16.84 6.74 -15.83
C PRO A 237 17.50 8.09 -15.54
N PRO A 238 18.81 8.14 -15.23
CA PRO A 238 19.53 9.40 -15.16
C PRO A 238 19.30 10.16 -16.47
N LEU A 239 18.93 11.44 -16.38
CA LEU A 239 18.90 12.31 -17.54
C LEU A 239 20.27 12.22 -18.21
N ALA A 240 20.31 11.69 -19.43
CA ALA A 240 21.55 11.52 -20.17
C ALA A 240 22.20 12.91 -20.30
N SER A 241 23.30 13.14 -19.57
CA SER A 241 24.25 14.17 -19.97
C SER A 241 24.69 13.81 -21.39
N LYS A 242 24.63 14.78 -22.30
CA LYS A 242 25.06 14.62 -23.71
C LYS A 242 26.56 14.29 -23.79
N SER A 243 26.92 13.05 -23.51
CA SER A 243 28.14 12.39 -23.92
C SER A 243 28.00 10.91 -23.56
N VAL A 244 28.24 10.07 -24.56
CA VAL A 244 28.11 8.61 -24.55
C VAL A 244 26.67 8.10 -24.81
N SER A 245 26.48 7.66 -26.05
CA SER A 245 25.34 6.91 -26.55
C SER A 245 25.31 5.50 -25.96
N THR A 246 24.87 5.36 -24.71
CA THR A 246 24.43 4.06 -24.17
C THR A 246 22.91 4.05 -24.13
N PRO A 247 22.22 3.18 -24.88
CA PRO A 247 20.77 3.13 -24.85
C PRO A 247 20.29 2.78 -23.43
N PRO A 248 19.17 3.36 -22.96
CA PRO A 248 18.64 3.17 -21.60
C PRO A 248 18.38 1.70 -21.22
N CYS A 249 18.29 0.81 -22.21
CA CYS A 249 18.17 -0.63 -22.00
C CYS A 249 19.42 -1.27 -21.35
N MET A 250 20.61 -0.67 -21.46
CA MET A 250 21.84 -1.26 -20.88
C MET A 250 22.00 -1.02 -19.39
N ALA A 251 21.53 0.10 -18.84
CA ALA A 251 21.69 0.40 -17.40
C ALA A 251 20.85 -0.54 -16.51
N MET A 252 19.60 -0.86 -16.91
CA MET A 252 18.81 -1.92 -16.27
C MET A 252 19.44 -3.30 -16.45
N ARG A 253 20.07 -3.55 -17.59
CA ARG A 253 20.74 -4.82 -17.91
C ARG A 253 21.89 -5.14 -16.95
N TRP A 254 22.57 -4.13 -16.40
CA TRP A 254 23.68 -4.32 -15.46
C TRP A 254 23.25 -4.44 -13.99
N CYS A 255 22.13 -3.83 -13.57
CA CYS A 255 21.67 -3.88 -12.18
C CYS A 255 20.60 -4.95 -11.90
N VAL A 256 19.75 -5.27 -12.88
CA VAL A 256 18.59 -6.15 -12.70
C VAL A 256 18.88 -7.58 -13.19
N LEU A 257 19.64 -7.75 -14.29
CA LEU A 257 19.97 -9.11 -14.78
C LEU A 257 20.77 -9.97 -13.79
N PRO A 258 21.74 -9.45 -13.00
CA PRO A 258 22.43 -10.29 -12.03
C PRO A 258 21.47 -10.83 -10.96
N ALA A 259 20.49 -10.01 -10.54
CA ALA A 259 19.46 -10.41 -9.59
C ALA A 259 18.48 -11.44 -10.20
N LEU A 260 17.99 -11.20 -11.42
CA LEU A 260 17.12 -12.14 -12.15
C LEU A 260 17.80 -13.48 -12.43
N CYS A 261 19.10 -13.45 -12.80
CA CYS A 261 19.89 -14.66 -13.06
C CYS A 261 20.15 -15.46 -11.77
N SER A 262 20.26 -14.79 -10.62
CA SER A 262 20.35 -15.46 -9.30
C SER A 262 19.03 -16.15 -8.92
N VAL A 263 17.90 -15.48 -9.13
CA VAL A 263 16.56 -16.00 -8.81
C VAL A 263 16.19 -17.19 -9.72
N SER A 264 16.46 -17.10 -11.02
CA SER A 264 16.22 -18.18 -11.99
C SER A 264 16.99 -19.45 -11.63
N LYS A 265 18.26 -19.32 -11.20
CA LYS A 265 19.12 -20.46 -10.84
C LYS A 265 18.72 -21.15 -9.53
N THR A 266 18.09 -20.44 -8.60
CA THR A 266 17.72 -20.98 -7.27
C THR A 266 16.29 -21.50 -7.21
N THR A 267 15.37 -20.97 -8.03
CA THR A 267 13.94 -21.32 -7.96
C THR A 267 13.43 -22.19 -9.11
N GLY A 268 14.23 -22.40 -10.17
CA GLY A 268 13.79 -23.12 -11.38
C GLY A 268 12.71 -22.39 -12.19
N ALA A 269 12.33 -21.16 -11.80
CA ALA A 269 11.33 -20.35 -12.48
C ALA A 269 11.94 -19.53 -13.61
N HIS A 270 11.20 -19.42 -14.73
CA HIS A 270 11.56 -18.59 -15.87
C HIS A 270 11.15 -17.13 -15.57
N CYS A 271 12.06 -16.33 -15.01
CA CYS A 271 11.81 -14.91 -14.74
C CYS A 271 11.95 -14.07 -16.02
N SER A 272 10.87 -13.45 -16.48
CA SER A 272 10.87 -12.48 -17.58
C SER A 272 10.36 -11.12 -17.10
N VAL A 273 11.14 -10.06 -17.32
CA VAL A 273 10.69 -8.68 -17.06
C VAL A 273 10.11 -8.12 -18.36
N HIS A 274 8.81 -7.82 -18.37
CA HIS A 274 8.17 -7.10 -19.47
C HIS A 274 8.28 -5.60 -19.25
N ILE A 275 9.14 -4.95 -20.02
CA ILE A 275 9.23 -3.48 -20.06
C ILE A 275 8.18 -2.98 -21.06
N GLN A 276 7.07 -2.43 -20.58
CA GLN A 276 6.15 -1.68 -21.45
C GLN A 276 6.81 -0.36 -21.84
N GLN A 277 7.21 -0.25 -23.11
CA GLN A 277 7.60 1.03 -23.67
C GLN A 277 6.33 1.86 -23.90
N HIS A 278 6.13 2.90 -23.08
CA HIS A 278 5.22 3.97 -23.42
C HIS A 278 5.86 4.76 -24.57
N ASN A 279 5.52 4.37 -25.80
CA ASN A 279 5.79 5.20 -26.97
C ASN A 279 4.90 6.43 -26.87
N GLY A 280 5.49 7.55 -26.45
CA GLY A 280 4.91 8.86 -26.68
C GLY A 280 4.75 9.06 -28.19
N SER A 281 3.53 9.40 -28.61
CA SER A 281 3.24 9.77 -29.99
C SER A 281 4.21 10.86 -30.47
N PRO A 282 4.75 10.78 -31.69
CA PRO A 282 5.55 11.86 -32.24
C PRO A 282 4.66 13.08 -32.44
N LEU A 283 5.06 14.21 -31.87
CA LEU A 283 4.62 15.52 -32.32
C LEU A 283 5.01 15.65 -33.80
N THR A 284 4.02 15.71 -34.69
CA THR A 284 4.20 16.13 -36.09
C THR A 284 4.59 17.61 -36.13
N PRO A 285 5.68 17.99 -36.81
CA PRO A 285 5.92 19.38 -37.18
C PRO A 285 5.45 19.63 -38.62
N ALA A 286 4.57 20.63 -38.76
CA ALA A 286 4.28 21.52 -39.91
C ALA A 286 2.79 21.84 -39.94
#